data_AF-A0A964E1P5-F1
#
_entry.id   AF-A0A964E1P5-F1
#
_cell.length_a   1.000
_cell.length_b   1.000
_cell.length_c   1.000
_cell.angle_alpha   90.00
_cell.angle_beta   90.00
_cell.angle_gamma   90.00
#
_symmetry.space_group_name_H-M   'P 1'
#
loop_
_entity.id
_entity.type
_entity.pdbx_description
1 polymer ?
#
loop_
_entity_poly.entity_id
_entity_poly.type
_entity_poly.pdbx_seq_one_letter_code
_entity_poly.pdbx_strand_id
1 'polypeptide(L)' 'MVKSVIFDIDGTLVDSVDLHARAWQEAFEKFGHHVSFQQARSQIGKGGINCCPCF' A
#
# COMPACT_ATOMS: atom_id res chain seq x y z
N MET A 1 23.05 24.78 5.63
CA MET A 1 21.81 24.72 6.43
C MET A 1 20.67 24.33 5.50
N VAL A 2 19.91 23.29 5.82
CA VAL A 2 18.72 22.88 5.04
C VAL A 2 17.63 23.93 5.24
N LYS A 3 16.99 24.38 4.15
CA LYS A 3 15.97 25.46 4.18
C LYS A 3 14.54 24.94 4.07
N SER A 4 14.35 23.75 3.50
CA SER A 4 13.04 23.16 3.28
C SER A 4 13.15 21.65 3.05
N VAL A 5 12.07 20.93 3.37
CA VAL A 5 11.92 19.48 3.19
C VAL A 5 10.52 19.23 2.66
N ILE A 6 10.37 18.26 1.76
CA ILE A 6 9.09 17.78 1.27
C ILE A 6 8.87 16.38 1.84
N PHE A 7 7.69 16.14 2.40
CA PHE A 7 7.29 14.86 2.94
C PHE A 7 6.14 14.29 2.14
N ASP A 8 6.18 12.97 1.98
CA ASP A 8 4.98 12.20 1.65
C ASP A 8 4.06 12.10 2.88
N ILE A 9 2.81 11.71 2.70
CA ILE A 9 1.84 11.54 3.79
C ILE A 9 1.85 10.08 4.26
N ASP A 10 1.46 9.17 3.38
CA ASP A 10 1.22 7.76 3.72
C ASP A 10 2.53 7.01 4.00
N GLY A 11 2.63 6.40 5.18
CA GLY A 11 3.86 5.73 5.62
C GLY A 11 5.03 6.67 5.94
N THR A 12 4.85 7.99 5.83
CA THR A 12 5.86 9.00 6.20
C THR A 12 5.40 9.87 7.36
N LEU A 13 4.33 10.66 7.17
CA LEU A 13 3.73 11.47 8.24
C LEU A 13 2.63 10.71 8.99
N VAL A 14 2.01 9.74 8.33
CA VAL A 14 0.92 8.93 8.88
C VAL A 14 1.28 7.45 8.78
N ASP A 15 1.16 6.72 9.89
CA ASP A 15 1.33 5.26 9.91
C ASP A 15 0.10 4.56 9.31
N SER A 16 0.01 4.57 7.98
CA SER A 16 -1.14 4.06 7.21
C SER A 16 -0.85 2.80 6.41
N VAL A 17 0.40 2.33 6.34
CA VAL A 17 0.83 1.26 5.41
C VAL A 17 0.05 -0.03 5.61
N ASP A 18 -0.16 -0.43 6.87
CA ASP A 18 -0.87 -1.67 7.19
C ASP A 18 -2.38 -1.56 6.92
N LEU A 19 -2.94 -0.35 7.01
CA LEU A 19 -4.34 -0.09 6.65
C LEU A 19 -4.53 -0.22 5.14
N HIS A 20 -3.62 0.35 4.35
CA HIS A 20 -3.61 0.19 2.89
C HIS A 20 -3.48 -1.27 2.47
N ALA A 21 -2.60 -2.03 3.13
CA ALA A 21 -2.41 -3.45 2.86
C ALA A 21 -3.68 -4.29 3.15
N ARG A 22 -4.38 -4.03 4.27
CA ARG A 22 -5.66 -4.70 4.57
C ARG A 22 -6.75 -4.33 3.58
N ALA A 23 -6.87 -3.05 3.23
CA ALA A 23 -7.87 -2.59 2.27
C ALA A 23 -7.71 -3.29 0.91
N TRP A 24 -6.47 -3.46 0.44
CA TRP A 24 -6.18 -4.22 -0.78
C TRP A 24 -6.48 -5.71 -0.63
N GLN A 25 -6.09 -6.33 0.49
CA GLN A 25 -6.41 -7.74 0.76
C GLN A 25 -7.93 -7.99 0.70
N GLU A 26 -8.72 -7.17 1.40
CA GLU A 26 -10.18 -7.25 1.39
C GLU A 26 -10.77 -6.97 0.01
N ALA A 27 -10.19 -6.06 -0.76
CA ALA A 27 -10.62 -5.79 -2.13
C ALA A 27 -10.38 -7.03 -3.02
N PHE A 28 -9.21 -7.63 -2.99
CA PHE A 28 -8.91 -8.83 -3.77
C PHE A 28 -9.82 -10.01 -3.40
N GLU A 29 -10.08 -10.21 -2.11
CA GLU A 29 -10.95 -11.28 -1.63
C GLU A 29 -12.38 -11.14 -2.18
N LYS A 30 -12.91 -9.91 -2.28
CA LYS A 30 -14.23 -9.64 -2.89
C LYS A 30 -14.32 -10.04 -4.37
N PHE A 31 -13.20 -10.13 -5.07
CA PHE A 31 -13.12 -10.57 -6.47
C PHE A 31 -12.60 -12.00 -6.61
N GLY A 32 -12.50 -12.77 -5.51
CA GLY A 32 -12.09 -14.18 -5.53
C GLY A 32 -10.57 -14.40 -5.57
N HIS A 33 -9.76 -13.34 -5.44
CA HIS A 33 -8.31 -13.42 -5.42
C HIS A 33 -7.81 -13.54 -3.97
N HIS A 34 -7.15 -14.65 -3.66
CA HIS A 34 -6.58 -14.87 -2.33
C HIS A 34 -5.15 -14.32 -2.28
N VAL A 35 -4.99 -13.17 -1.63
CA VAL A 35 -3.70 -12.51 -1.41
C VAL A 35 -3.44 -12.46 0.09
N SER A 36 -2.26 -12.91 0.53
CA SER A 36 -1.88 -12.77 1.94
C SER A 36 -1.62 -11.31 2.28
N PHE A 37 -1.82 -10.94 3.55
CA PHE A 37 -1.51 -9.59 4.03
C PHE A 37 -0.07 -9.17 3.69
N GLN A 38 0.91 -10.07 3.84
CA GLN A 38 2.32 -9.77 3.53
C GLN A 38 2.54 -9.51 2.03
N GLN A 39 1.87 -10.29 1.17
CA GLN A 39 1.87 -10.07 -0.27
C GLN A 39 1.31 -8.68 -0.61
N ALA A 40 0.13 -8.32 -0.09
CA ALA A 40 -0.47 -7.00 -0.27
C ALA A 40 0.44 -5.86 0.27
N ARG A 41 0.99 -6.04 1.48
CA ARG A 41 1.88 -5.05 2.13
C ARG A 41 3.14 -4.78 1.32
N SER A 42 3.71 -5.81 0.68
CA SER A 42 4.93 -5.67 -0.13
C SER A 42 4.74 -4.87 -1.43
N GLN A 43 3.49 -4.54 -1.79
CA GLN A 43 3.16 -3.71 -2.96
C GLN A 43 2.84 -2.24 -2.62
N ILE A 44 2.67 -1.89 -1.34
CA ILE A 44 2.37 -0.52 -0.93
C ILE A 44 3.52 0.42 -1.29
N GLY A 45 3.19 1.63 -1.77
CA GLY A 45 4.16 2.62 -2.25
C GLY A 45 4.54 2.50 -3.73
N LYS A 46 4.08 1.45 -4.44
CA LYS A 46 4.32 1.29 -5.90
C LYS A 46 3.27 1.97 -6.79
N GLY A 47 2.20 2.50 -6.19
CA GLY A 47 1.02 3.04 -6.88
C GLY A 47 -0.02 1.95 -7.21
N GLY A 48 -1.31 2.28 -7.09
CA GLY A 48 -2.40 1.29 -7.15
C GLY A 48 -2.51 0.51 -8.47
N ILE A 49 -2.07 1.09 -9.59
CA ILE A 49 -1.98 0.39 -10.88
C ILE A 49 -0.97 -0.76 -10.83
N ASN A 50 0.14 -0.59 -10.11
CA ASN A 50 1.16 -1.63 -9.96
C ASN A 50 0.77 -2.70 -8.94
N CYS A 51 -0.26 -2.45 -8.11
CA CYS A 51 -0.85 -3.50 -7.27
C CYS A 51 -1.65 -4.52 -8.09
N CYS A 52 -2.12 -4.16 -9.29
CA CYS A 52 -2.96 -5.00 -10.15
C CYS A 52 -2.27 -5.19 -11.51
N PRO A 53 -1.12 -5.89 -11.54
CA PRO A 53 -1.06 -7.20 -12.21
C PRO A 53 -0.07 -8.19 -11.57
N CYS A 54 0.32 -7.96 -10.31
CA CYS A 54 1.43 -8.69 -9.65
C CYS A 54 1.00 -9.81 -8.66
N PHE A 55 -0.25 -10.26 -8.71
CA PHE A 55 -0.75 -11.40 -7.93
C PHE A 55 -1.26 -12.53 -8.83
#